data_AF-A0A1V6DN21-F1
#
_entry.id   AF-A0A1V6DN21-F1
#
_cell.length_a   1.000
_cell.length_b   1.000
_cell.length_c   1.000
_cell.angle_alpha   90.00
_cell.angle_beta   90.00
_cell.angle_gamma   90.00
#
_symmetry.space_group_name_H-M   'P 1'
#
loop_
_entity.id
_entity.type
_entity.pdbx_description
1 polymer ?
#
loop_
_entity_poly.entity_id
_entity_poly.type
_entity_poly.pdbx_seq_one_letter_code
_entity_poly.pdbx_strand_id
1 'polypeptide(L)'
;MPVVSESPSQSSSVCRARRSLRARLLWVDLLPVLLIGASGVLGWLACCNVQSVSALAKDARLLPWLAVYLGVAIGLLLLAWYFRWRLLTERLFRFSDAVRYVRETGDKELRVVVGAMDEVGELEQGFNDLMATLGTHARELAEAEAFKRAFWDSSGMGVATLDAEGVMRLANPVAQTLLGLAKGDLTRRAVRLEEFIRPLDVSAGYENLPEIMQQLTMAGAGARSVRVEVVLSRLGAAPMPVQLLINGLWASPERLIGYVVFFANTRD
;
A
#
# COMPACT_ATOMS: atom_id res chain seq x y z
N MET A 1 6.63 -3.57 40.60
CA MET A 1 6.15 -2.24 40.19
C MET A 1 5.75 -2.34 38.72
N PRO A 2 4.49 -2.08 38.35
CA PRO A 2 4.04 -2.24 36.97
C PRO A 2 4.40 -0.99 36.16
N VAL A 3 5.04 -1.22 35.01
CA VAL A 3 5.25 -0.21 33.97
C VAL A 3 3.98 -0.18 33.13
N VAL A 4 3.24 0.92 33.23
CA VAL A 4 2.07 1.20 32.40
C VAL A 4 2.56 1.58 31.01
N SER A 5 2.08 0.84 30.02
CA SER A 5 2.21 1.13 28.60
C SER A 5 1.25 2.28 28.21
N GLU A 6 1.77 3.43 27.82
CA GLU A 6 1.00 4.45 27.10
C GLU A 6 1.17 4.26 25.58
N SER A 7 0.04 4.10 24.91
CA SER A 7 -0.12 4.03 23.45
C SER A 7 0.03 5.41 22.79
N PRO A 8 0.72 5.56 21.65
CA PRO A 8 0.70 6.81 20.89
C PRO A 8 -0.40 6.74 19.83
N SER A 9 -1.65 6.97 20.21
CA SER A 9 -2.74 7.10 19.22
C SER A 9 -3.77 8.13 19.64
N GLN A 10 -3.41 9.42 19.63
CA GLN A 10 -4.44 10.49 19.61
C GLN A 10 -3.93 11.93 19.32
N SER A 11 -2.69 12.16 18.86
CA SER A 11 -2.19 13.55 18.66
C SER A 11 -2.34 14.11 17.24
N SER A 12 -2.73 13.34 16.22
CA SER A 12 -2.69 13.78 14.82
C SER A 12 -4.02 14.32 14.24
N SER A 13 -5.12 14.28 14.99
CA SER A 13 -6.43 14.76 14.50
C SER A 13 -6.70 16.24 14.80
N VAL A 14 -6.02 16.84 15.79
CA VAL A 14 -6.30 18.23 16.22
C VAL A 14 -5.60 19.29 15.36
N CYS A 15 -4.50 18.96 14.67
CA CYS A 15 -3.80 19.94 13.81
C CYS A 15 -4.43 20.16 12.42
N ARG A 16 -5.34 19.29 11.96
CA ARG A 16 -5.91 19.39 10.60
C ARG A 16 -7.05 20.39 10.46
N ALA A 17 -7.67 20.81 11.56
CA ALA A 17 -8.84 21.69 11.54
C ALA A 17 -8.53 23.20 11.51
N ARG A 18 -7.26 23.63 11.67
CA ARG A 18 -6.91 25.07 11.80
C ARG A 18 -6.52 25.80 10.52
N ARG A 19 -6.24 25.11 9.40
CA ARG A 19 -5.75 25.78 8.17
C ARG A 19 -6.84 26.16 7.16
N SER A 20 -7.98 25.49 7.13
CA SER A 20 -9.12 25.84 6.26
C SER A 20 -9.82 27.16 6.63
N LEU A 21 -9.47 27.76 7.78
CA LEU A 21 -10.00 29.05 8.23
C LEU A 21 -9.33 30.26 7.57
N ARG A 22 -8.06 30.17 7.13
CA ARG A 22 -7.37 31.34 6.56
C ARG A 22 -7.84 31.72 5.15
N ALA A 23 -8.25 30.75 4.34
CA ALA A 23 -8.82 31.01 3.02
C ALA A 23 -10.27 31.53 3.08
N ARG A 24 -11.04 31.11 4.11
CA ARG A 24 -12.36 31.68 4.39
C ARG A 24 -12.30 33.10 4.97
N LEU A 25 -11.26 33.45 5.72
CA LEU A 25 -11.12 34.79 6.30
C LEU A 25 -10.90 35.86 5.24
N LEU A 26 -10.08 35.63 4.20
CA LEU A 26 -9.80 36.69 3.21
C LEU A 26 -11.04 37.12 2.39
N TRP A 27 -11.99 36.22 2.14
CA TRP A 27 -13.25 36.57 1.46
C TRP A 27 -14.29 37.16 2.42
N VAL A 28 -14.32 36.70 3.67
CA VAL A 28 -15.28 37.18 4.69
C VAL A 28 -14.84 38.49 5.33
N ASP A 29 -13.55 38.86 5.32
CA ASP A 29 -13.05 40.12 5.89
C ASP A 29 -13.13 41.29 4.88
N LEU A 30 -13.11 41.03 3.57
CA LEU A 30 -13.30 42.06 2.54
C LEU A 30 -14.76 42.51 2.41
N LEU A 31 -15.72 41.62 2.68
CA LEU A 31 -17.15 41.90 2.57
C LEU A 31 -17.67 42.93 3.59
N PRO A 32 -17.32 42.90 4.89
CA PRO A 32 -17.69 43.93 5.85
C PRO A 32 -16.92 45.23 5.62
N VAL A 33 -15.69 45.21 5.11
CA VAL A 33 -14.99 46.46 4.74
C VAL A 33 -15.69 47.15 3.57
N LEU A 34 -16.20 46.39 2.60
CA LEU A 34 -17.04 46.90 1.50
C LEU A 34 -18.43 47.37 1.98
N LEU A 35 -19.06 46.65 2.93
CA LEU A 35 -20.38 47.00 3.48
C LEU A 35 -20.35 48.18 4.46
N ILE A 36 -19.30 48.31 5.28
CA ILE A 36 -19.08 49.46 6.18
C ILE A 36 -18.70 50.70 5.37
N GLY A 37 -17.93 50.53 4.28
CA GLY A 37 -17.72 51.59 3.29
C GLY A 37 -19.02 52.02 2.59
N ALA A 38 -19.90 51.07 2.25
CA ALA A 38 -21.17 51.36 1.58
C ALA A 38 -22.22 52.02 2.50
N SER A 39 -22.30 51.64 3.78
CA SER A 39 -23.27 52.23 4.73
C SER A 39 -22.88 53.65 5.16
N GLY A 40 -21.59 53.93 5.31
CA GLY A 40 -21.07 55.28 5.51
C GLY A 40 -21.36 56.20 4.31
N VAL A 41 -21.22 55.67 3.08
CA VAL A 41 -21.52 56.41 1.85
C VAL A 41 -23.03 56.62 1.64
N LEU A 42 -23.87 55.64 1.97
CA LEU A 42 -25.33 55.76 1.89
C LEU A 42 -25.92 56.73 2.92
N GLY A 43 -25.39 56.75 4.14
CA GLY A 43 -25.79 57.73 5.17
C GLY A 43 -25.38 59.16 4.83
N TRP A 44 -24.18 59.34 4.25
CA TRP A 44 -23.70 60.63 3.77
C TRP A 44 -24.48 61.12 2.52
N LEU A 45 -24.78 60.22 1.58
CA LEU A 45 -25.60 60.50 0.40
C LEU A 45 -27.06 60.81 0.73
N ALA A 46 -27.62 60.24 1.81
CA ALA A 46 -28.99 60.53 2.26
C ALA A 46 -29.09 61.89 2.98
N CYS A 47 -28.08 62.27 3.77
CA CYS A 47 -28.07 63.56 4.47
C CYS A 47 -27.74 64.75 3.54
N CYS A 48 -26.97 64.54 2.47
CA CYS A 48 -26.64 65.60 1.52
C CYS A 48 -27.70 65.84 0.42
N ASN A 49 -28.71 64.96 0.27
CA ASN A 49 -29.56 64.93 -0.94
C ASN A 49 -30.64 66.02 -1.06
N VAL A 50 -30.97 66.78 -0.01
CA VAL A 50 -32.10 67.75 -0.09
C VAL A 50 -31.68 69.21 -0.29
N GLN A 51 -30.42 69.57 -0.04
CA GLN A 51 -29.96 70.96 -0.21
C GLN A 51 -28.72 71.16 -1.10
N SER A 52 -28.05 70.09 -1.57
CA SER A 52 -26.77 70.21 -2.32
C SER A 52 -26.73 69.58 -3.72
N VAL A 53 -27.80 68.89 -4.16
CA VAL A 53 -27.84 68.23 -5.47
C VAL A 53 -27.83 69.23 -6.64
N SER A 54 -28.35 70.43 -6.44
CA SER A 54 -28.29 71.51 -7.44
C SER A 54 -26.95 72.27 -7.46
N ALA A 55 -26.06 72.06 -6.47
CA ALA A 55 -24.73 72.67 -6.40
C ALA A 55 -23.62 71.78 -6.99
N LEU A 56 -23.71 70.45 -6.82
CA LEU A 56 -22.80 69.48 -7.43
C LEU A 56 -23.00 69.31 -8.95
N ALA A 57 -24.17 69.70 -9.47
CA ALA A 57 -24.49 69.63 -10.90
C ALA A 57 -23.71 70.64 -11.78
N LYS A 58 -22.91 71.56 -11.19
CA LYS A 58 -22.18 72.60 -11.94
C LYS A 58 -20.72 72.26 -12.24
N ASP A 59 -20.11 71.31 -11.51
CA ASP A 59 -18.72 70.88 -11.74
C ASP A 59 -18.64 69.49 -12.37
N ALA A 60 -19.13 69.38 -13.61
CA ALA A 60 -19.03 68.18 -14.45
C ALA A 60 -17.56 67.74 -14.76
N ARG A 61 -16.56 68.46 -14.24
CA ARG A 61 -15.13 68.22 -14.46
C ARG A 61 -14.56 67.05 -13.66
N LEU A 62 -15.21 66.61 -12.58
CA LEU A 62 -14.74 65.50 -11.72
C LEU A 62 -15.27 64.13 -12.15
N LEU A 63 -16.41 64.08 -12.82
CA LEU A 63 -17.04 62.85 -13.31
C LEU A 63 -16.14 61.99 -14.24
N PRO A 64 -15.39 62.56 -15.22
CA PRO A 64 -14.56 61.74 -16.10
C PRO A 64 -13.38 61.10 -15.38
N TRP A 65 -12.79 61.78 -14.38
CA TRP A 65 -11.67 61.22 -13.61
C TRP A 65 -12.11 60.04 -12.74
N LEU A 66 -13.30 60.11 -12.13
CA LEU A 66 -13.87 58.97 -11.40
C LEU A 66 -14.07 57.75 -12.32
N ALA A 67 -14.58 57.95 -13.53
CA ALA A 67 -14.73 56.87 -14.51
C ALA A 67 -13.38 56.24 -14.91
N VAL A 68 -12.34 57.06 -15.07
CA VAL A 68 -10.97 56.58 -15.35
C VAL A 68 -10.43 55.74 -14.19
N TYR A 69 -10.53 56.23 -12.95
CA TYR A 69 -10.06 55.46 -11.79
C TYR A 69 -10.79 54.12 -11.62
N LEU A 70 -12.11 54.12 -11.86
CA LEU A 70 -12.93 52.91 -11.76
C LEU A 70 -12.57 51.90 -12.87
N GLY A 71 -12.32 52.39 -14.09
CA GLY A 71 -11.83 51.58 -15.20
C GLY A 71 -10.46 50.96 -14.93
N VAL A 72 -9.52 51.73 -14.36
CA VAL A 72 -8.19 51.24 -13.97
C VAL A 72 -8.31 50.19 -12.86
N ALA A 73 -9.13 50.43 -11.84
CA ALA A 73 -9.35 49.48 -10.75
C ALA A 73 -9.92 48.14 -11.26
N ILE A 74 -10.93 48.18 -12.14
CA ILE A 74 -11.49 46.98 -12.78
C ILE A 74 -10.43 46.27 -13.63
N GLY A 75 -9.65 47.02 -14.42
CA GLY A 75 -8.57 46.47 -15.24
C GLY A 75 -7.53 45.72 -14.40
N LEU A 76 -7.10 46.28 -13.27
CA LEU A 76 -6.17 45.63 -12.34
C LEU A 76 -6.76 44.37 -11.71
N LEU A 77 -8.05 44.37 -11.35
CA LEU A 77 -8.73 43.19 -10.82
C LEU A 77 -8.84 42.06 -11.86
N LEU A 78 -9.18 42.40 -13.10
CA LEU A 78 -9.22 41.42 -14.20
C LEU A 78 -7.84 40.86 -14.51
N LEU A 79 -6.80 41.69 -14.46
CA LEU A 79 -5.42 41.26 -14.66
C LEU A 79 -4.98 40.30 -13.55
N ALA A 80 -5.23 40.65 -12.29
CA ALA A 80 -4.94 39.79 -11.14
C ALA A 80 -5.71 38.46 -11.21
N TRP A 81 -6.99 38.50 -11.63
CA TRP A 81 -7.80 37.30 -11.85
C TRP A 81 -7.23 36.43 -12.96
N TYR A 82 -6.83 37.01 -14.10
CA TYR A 82 -6.22 36.29 -15.21
C TYR A 82 -4.90 35.61 -14.82
N PHE A 83 -4.02 36.32 -14.10
CA PHE A 83 -2.75 35.73 -13.63
C PHE A 83 -2.99 34.61 -12.62
N ARG A 84 -3.93 34.77 -11.68
CA ARG A 84 -4.33 33.70 -10.75
C ARG A 84 -4.88 32.48 -11.49
N TRP A 85 -5.76 32.70 -12.46
CA TRP A 85 -6.32 31.63 -13.29
C TRP A 85 -5.21 30.84 -13.98
N ARG A 86 -4.31 31.54 -14.68
CA ARG A 86 -3.21 30.91 -15.41
C ARG A 86 -2.28 30.09 -14.51
N LEU A 87 -1.96 30.59 -13.31
CA LEU A 87 -1.07 29.90 -12.36
C LEU A 87 -1.70 28.59 -11.83
N LEU A 88 -3.00 28.59 -11.56
CA LEU A 88 -3.71 27.44 -11.01
C LEU A 88 -3.88 26.32 -12.06
N THR A 89 -4.28 26.69 -13.28
CA THR A 89 -4.56 25.72 -14.33
C THR A 89 -3.29 24.97 -14.76
N GLU A 90 -2.15 25.66 -14.87
CA GLU A 90 -0.90 25.04 -15.31
C GLU A 90 -0.40 23.96 -14.33
N ARG A 91 -0.53 24.21 -13.02
CA ARG A 91 -0.10 23.26 -11.98
C ARG A 91 -0.95 22.00 -11.97
N LEU A 92 -2.26 22.14 -12.12
CA LEU A 92 -3.17 21.00 -12.20
C LEU A 92 -2.88 20.11 -13.41
N PHE A 93 -2.55 20.70 -14.56
CA PHE A 93 -2.16 19.92 -15.73
C PHE A 93 -0.84 19.17 -15.50
N ARG A 94 0.19 19.82 -14.96
CA ARG A 94 1.47 19.15 -14.63
C ARG A 94 1.29 18.00 -13.65
N PHE A 95 0.44 18.18 -12.63
CA PHE A 95 0.10 17.10 -11.69
C PHE A 95 -0.62 15.95 -12.41
N SER A 96 -1.61 16.25 -13.26
CA SER A 96 -2.31 15.22 -14.04
C SER A 96 -1.37 14.45 -14.97
N ASP A 97 -0.41 15.13 -15.58
CA ASP A 97 0.60 14.50 -16.43
C ASP A 97 1.54 13.59 -15.61
N ALA A 98 1.94 14.02 -14.40
CA ALA A 98 2.74 13.19 -13.50
C ALA A 98 2.00 11.91 -13.09
N VAL A 99 0.70 12.00 -12.76
CA VAL A 99 -0.13 10.83 -12.46
C VAL A 99 -0.24 9.89 -13.67
N ARG A 100 -0.44 10.44 -14.87
CA ARG A 100 -0.50 9.63 -16.10
C ARG A 100 0.83 8.91 -16.35
N TYR A 101 1.95 9.62 -16.18
CA TYR A 101 3.28 9.05 -16.36
C TYR A 101 3.54 7.87 -15.43
N VAL A 102 3.22 7.99 -14.14
CA VAL A 102 3.38 6.88 -13.17
C VAL A 102 2.52 5.68 -13.54
N ARG A 103 1.29 5.91 -14.02
CA ARG A 103 0.40 4.82 -14.46
C ARG A 103 0.94 4.07 -15.68
N GLU A 104 1.60 4.76 -16.60
CA GLU A 104 2.13 4.16 -17.83
C GLU A 104 3.48 3.47 -17.62
N THR A 105 4.36 4.07 -16.82
CA THR A 105 5.73 3.58 -16.61
C THR A 105 5.87 2.67 -15.40
N GLY A 106 4.98 2.77 -14.42
CA GLY A 106 5.11 2.11 -13.13
C GLY A 106 6.22 2.69 -12.24
N ASP A 107 6.76 3.86 -12.58
CA ASP A 107 7.82 4.52 -11.81
C ASP A 107 7.26 5.08 -10.48
N LYS A 108 7.53 4.35 -9.40
CA LYS A 108 7.08 4.70 -8.04
C LYS A 108 8.04 5.67 -7.32
N GLU A 109 9.19 5.98 -7.92
CA GLU A 109 10.16 6.91 -7.35
C GLU A 109 9.88 8.36 -7.77
N LEU A 110 9.01 8.56 -8.76
CA LEU A 110 8.64 9.90 -9.22
C LEU A 110 8.10 10.76 -8.07
N ARG A 111 8.63 11.98 -7.97
CA ARG A 111 8.16 13.00 -7.03
C ARG A 111 7.73 14.26 -7.77
N VAL A 112 6.62 14.83 -7.34
CA VAL A 112 6.17 16.15 -7.81
C VAL A 112 6.73 17.21 -6.86
N VAL A 113 7.24 18.32 -7.42
CA VAL A 113 7.75 19.44 -6.63
C VAL A 113 6.58 20.19 -5.99
N VAL A 114 6.54 20.25 -4.66
CA VAL A 114 5.51 20.98 -3.92
C VAL A 114 5.77 22.49 -4.04
N GLY A 115 4.96 23.16 -4.85
CA GLY A 115 5.21 24.56 -5.23
C GLY A 115 4.38 25.61 -4.50
N ALA A 116 3.49 25.20 -3.58
CA ALA A 116 2.52 26.07 -2.93
C ALA A 116 2.26 25.65 -1.48
N MET A 117 1.87 26.61 -0.63
CA MET A 117 1.38 26.36 0.73
C MET A 117 -0.16 26.41 0.79
N ASP A 118 -0.81 26.07 -0.32
CA ASP A 118 -2.26 26.05 -0.51
C ASP A 118 -2.77 24.61 -0.66
N GLU A 119 -4.06 24.44 -0.94
CA GLU A 119 -4.72 23.14 -1.08
C GLU A 119 -4.14 22.29 -2.22
N VAL A 120 -3.58 22.92 -3.27
CA VAL A 120 -2.91 22.21 -4.37
C VAL A 120 -1.57 21.66 -3.89
N GLY A 121 -0.84 22.43 -3.08
CA GLY A 121 0.38 21.96 -2.43
C GLY A 121 0.15 20.78 -1.48
N GLU A 122 -0.97 20.79 -0.73
CA GLU A 122 -1.35 19.66 0.14
C GLU A 122 -1.65 18.39 -0.67
N LEU A 123 -2.27 18.53 -1.84
CA LEU A 123 -2.50 17.41 -2.76
C LEU A 123 -1.20 16.85 -3.34
N GLU A 124 -0.29 17.71 -3.80
CA GLU A 124 1.05 17.32 -4.29
C GLU A 124 1.83 16.56 -3.21
N GLN A 125 1.74 17.01 -1.95
CA GLN A 125 2.36 16.34 -0.81
C GLN A 125 1.72 14.98 -0.54
N GLY A 126 0.38 14.88 -0.51
CA GLY A 126 -0.32 13.61 -0.32
C GLY A 126 -0.02 12.59 -1.42
N PHE A 127 0.18 13.03 -2.66
CA PHE A 127 0.63 12.18 -3.76
C PHE A 127 2.04 11.63 -3.51
N ASN A 128 2.98 12.48 -3.09
CA ASN A 128 4.33 12.05 -2.76
C ASN A 128 4.33 11.03 -1.60
N ASP A 129 3.51 11.22 -0.57
CA ASP A 129 3.39 10.27 0.55
C ASP A 129 2.86 8.91 0.08
N LEU A 130 1.89 8.91 -0.84
CA LEU A 130 1.38 7.68 -1.46
C LEU A 130 2.46 6.96 -2.28
N MET A 131 3.23 7.70 -3.09
CA MET A 131 4.33 7.12 -3.87
C MET A 131 5.40 6.50 -2.97
N ALA A 132 5.74 7.16 -1.86
CA ALA A 132 6.66 6.60 -0.86
C ALA A 132 6.15 5.27 -0.31
N THR A 133 4.88 5.23 0.09
CA THR A 133 4.25 4.03 0.67
C THR A 133 4.24 2.87 -0.33
N LEU A 134 3.88 3.15 -1.59
CA LEU A 134 3.88 2.13 -2.65
C LEU A 134 5.30 1.64 -2.99
N GLY A 135 6.30 2.53 -2.96
CA GLY A 135 7.70 2.17 -3.12
C GLY A 135 8.17 1.22 -2.02
N THR A 136 7.87 1.55 -0.76
CA THR A 136 8.23 0.71 0.39
C THR A 136 7.60 -0.68 0.30
N HIS A 137 6.30 -0.79 0.07
CA HIS A 137 5.64 -2.10 -0.04
C HIS A 137 6.14 -2.94 -1.21
N ALA A 138 6.47 -2.30 -2.33
CA ALA A 138 7.06 -3.02 -3.47
C ALA A 138 8.43 -3.60 -3.13
N ARG A 139 9.26 -2.86 -2.38
CA ARG A 139 10.57 -3.33 -1.92
C ARG A 139 10.43 -4.43 -0.89
N GLU A 140 9.57 -4.27 0.12
CA GLU A 140 9.28 -5.29 1.14
C GLU A 140 8.82 -6.61 0.49
N LEU A 141 7.94 -6.53 -0.51
CA LEU A 141 7.48 -7.71 -1.25
C LEU A 141 8.63 -8.37 -2.02
N ALA A 142 9.45 -7.58 -2.71
CA ALA A 142 10.60 -8.09 -3.46
C ALA A 142 11.66 -8.73 -2.53
N GLU A 143 11.93 -8.12 -1.38
CA GLU A 143 12.83 -8.66 -0.36
C GLU A 143 12.27 -9.94 0.25
N ALA A 144 10.97 -9.99 0.58
CA ALA A 144 10.32 -11.19 1.08
C ALA A 144 10.34 -12.33 0.05
N GLU A 145 10.12 -12.03 -1.23
CA GLU A 145 10.22 -13.01 -2.31
C GLU A 145 11.66 -13.50 -2.50
N ALA A 146 12.63 -12.58 -2.50
CA ALA A 146 14.05 -12.93 -2.61
C ALA A 146 14.51 -13.78 -1.43
N PHE A 147 14.12 -13.41 -0.22
CA PHE A 147 14.38 -14.17 1.00
C PHE A 147 13.73 -15.56 0.94
N LYS A 148 12.45 -15.64 0.55
CA LYS A 148 11.75 -16.92 0.40
C LYS A 148 12.44 -17.83 -0.63
N ARG A 149 12.87 -17.28 -1.77
CA ARG A 149 13.62 -18.04 -2.80
C ARG A 149 14.99 -18.48 -2.27
N ALA A 150 15.72 -17.58 -1.63
CA ALA A 150 17.02 -17.89 -1.04
C ALA A 150 16.89 -18.99 0.01
N PHE A 151 15.94 -18.89 0.94
CA PHE A 151 15.66 -19.92 1.94
C PHE A 151 15.26 -21.26 1.30
N TRP A 152 14.39 -21.22 0.28
CA TRP A 152 13.96 -22.41 -0.44
C TRP A 152 15.15 -23.11 -1.13
N ASP A 153 16.04 -22.36 -1.76
CA ASP A 153 17.17 -22.88 -2.52
C ASP A 153 18.40 -23.22 -1.65
N SER A 154 18.62 -22.52 -0.54
CA SER A 154 19.79 -22.67 0.34
C SER A 154 19.54 -23.58 1.54
N SER A 155 18.34 -24.15 1.68
CA SER A 155 18.04 -25.09 2.77
C SER A 155 18.86 -26.38 2.56
N GLY A 156 19.73 -26.71 3.51
CA GLY A 156 20.51 -27.96 3.49
C GLY A 156 19.67 -29.24 3.68
N MET A 157 18.38 -29.09 4.00
CA MET A 157 17.42 -30.17 4.13
C MET A 157 16.51 -30.21 2.90
N GLY A 158 16.07 -31.40 2.50
CA GLY A 158 15.03 -31.52 1.48
C GLY A 158 13.71 -31.01 2.05
N VAL A 159 12.97 -30.19 1.29
CA VAL A 159 11.63 -29.73 1.64
C VAL A 159 10.70 -29.99 0.45
N ALA A 160 9.56 -30.63 0.71
CA ALA A 160 8.49 -30.80 -0.26
C ALA A 160 7.14 -30.43 0.34
N THR A 161 6.22 -29.97 -0.51
CA THR A 161 4.83 -29.68 -0.13
C THR A 161 3.91 -30.65 -0.86
N LEU A 162 2.99 -31.25 -0.13
CA LEU A 162 1.95 -32.16 -0.61
C LEU A 162 0.59 -31.47 -0.56
N ASP A 163 -0.32 -31.84 -1.47
CA ASP A 163 -1.74 -31.54 -1.31
C ASP A 163 -2.43 -32.50 -0.31
N ALA A 164 -3.74 -32.32 -0.11
CA ALA A 164 -4.52 -33.12 0.82
C ALA A 164 -4.51 -34.63 0.47
N GLU A 165 -4.29 -34.95 -0.80
CA GLU A 165 -4.28 -36.30 -1.38
C GLU A 165 -2.87 -36.92 -1.45
N GLY A 166 -1.83 -36.21 -0.97
CA GLY A 166 -0.45 -36.72 -0.89
C GLY A 166 0.37 -36.56 -2.18
N VAL A 167 -0.11 -35.75 -3.13
CA VAL A 167 0.61 -35.44 -4.36
C VAL A 167 1.56 -34.28 -4.13
N MET A 168 2.83 -34.46 -4.51
CA MET A 168 3.84 -33.40 -4.40
C MET A 168 3.54 -32.24 -5.36
N ARG A 169 3.40 -31.04 -4.80
CA ARG A 169 3.18 -29.79 -5.55
C ARG A 169 4.48 -29.00 -5.75
N LEU A 170 5.32 -28.97 -4.72
CA LEU A 170 6.59 -28.25 -4.74
C LEU A 170 7.66 -29.11 -4.05
N ALA A 171 8.90 -29.06 -4.55
CA ALA A 171 10.07 -29.65 -3.90
C ALA A 171 11.29 -28.77 -4.17
N ASN A 172 12.07 -28.48 -3.13
CA ASN A 172 13.30 -27.71 -3.25
C ASN A 172 14.40 -28.52 -3.99
N PRO A 173 15.50 -27.88 -4.45
CA PRO A 173 16.55 -28.58 -5.19
C PRO A 173 17.16 -29.78 -4.44
N VAL A 174 17.28 -29.70 -3.12
CA VAL A 174 17.79 -30.80 -2.28
C VAL A 174 16.81 -31.97 -2.29
N ALA A 175 15.51 -31.75 -2.09
CA ALA A 175 14.50 -32.80 -2.16
C ALA A 175 14.39 -33.42 -3.56
N GLN A 176 14.48 -32.60 -4.62
CA GLN A 176 14.54 -33.11 -6.00
C GLN A 176 15.73 -34.05 -6.20
N THR A 177 16.91 -33.67 -5.69
CA THR A 177 18.12 -34.50 -5.77
C THR A 177 17.97 -35.78 -4.94
N LEU A 178 17.42 -35.69 -3.73
CA LEU A 178 17.18 -36.85 -2.85
C LEU A 178 16.21 -37.85 -3.49
N LEU A 179 15.10 -37.36 -4.03
CA LEU A 179 14.05 -38.16 -4.67
C LEU A 179 14.39 -38.58 -6.11
N GLY A 180 15.41 -37.98 -6.73
CA GLY A 180 15.80 -38.22 -8.13
C GLY A 180 14.82 -37.63 -9.15
N LEU A 181 14.17 -36.53 -8.81
CA LEU A 181 13.22 -35.82 -9.68
C LEU A 181 13.95 -34.81 -10.57
N ALA A 182 13.59 -34.75 -11.85
CA ALA A 182 14.06 -33.70 -12.75
C ALA A 182 13.27 -32.40 -12.55
N LYS A 183 13.89 -31.27 -12.90
CA LYS A 183 13.22 -29.96 -12.88
C LYS A 183 11.98 -29.99 -13.77
N GLY A 184 10.81 -29.75 -13.18
CA GLY A 184 9.51 -29.71 -13.87
C GLY A 184 8.74 -31.03 -13.89
N ASP A 185 9.26 -32.12 -13.32
CA ASP A 185 8.52 -33.40 -13.24
C ASP A 185 7.20 -33.26 -12.47
N LEU A 186 7.22 -32.50 -11.38
CA LEU A 186 6.04 -32.23 -10.55
C LEU A 186 4.95 -31.42 -11.28
N THR A 187 5.31 -30.70 -12.34
CA THR A 187 4.36 -29.94 -13.17
C THR A 187 3.81 -30.80 -14.31
N ARG A 188 4.60 -31.78 -14.80
CA ARG A 188 4.23 -32.64 -15.93
C ARG A 188 3.38 -33.83 -15.52
N ARG A 189 3.54 -34.33 -14.29
CA ARG A 189 2.79 -35.47 -13.77
C ARG A 189 2.52 -35.31 -12.28
N ALA A 190 1.40 -35.89 -11.82
CA ALA A 190 1.14 -36.05 -10.40
C ALA A 190 2.10 -37.11 -9.85
N VAL A 191 3.03 -36.70 -8.99
CA VAL A 191 4.01 -37.58 -8.35
C VAL A 191 3.60 -37.78 -6.90
N ARG A 192 3.28 -39.02 -6.50
CA ARG A 192 2.94 -39.34 -5.12
C ARG A 192 4.21 -39.61 -4.31
N LEU A 193 4.24 -39.12 -3.08
CA LEU A 193 5.40 -39.29 -2.21
C LEU A 193 5.67 -40.78 -1.87
N GLU A 194 4.61 -41.59 -1.77
CA GLU A 194 4.65 -43.04 -1.51
C GLU A 194 5.40 -43.86 -2.59
N GLU A 195 5.54 -43.32 -3.81
CA GLU A 195 6.30 -43.98 -4.88
C GLU A 195 7.79 -44.10 -4.53
N PHE A 196 8.32 -43.18 -3.72
CA PHE A 196 9.74 -43.05 -3.41
C PHE A 196 10.11 -43.55 -2.02
N ILE A 197 9.13 -43.89 -1.20
CA ILE A 197 9.34 -44.18 0.21
C ILE A 197 8.95 -45.63 0.51
N ARG A 198 9.78 -46.29 1.33
CA ARG A 198 9.44 -47.54 2.00
C ARG A 198 9.61 -47.37 3.52
N PRO A 199 8.68 -47.82 4.36
CA PRO A 199 8.83 -47.71 5.81
C PRO A 199 10.10 -48.45 6.27
N LEU A 200 10.94 -47.80 7.09
CA LEU A 200 12.12 -48.46 7.68
C LEU A 200 11.74 -49.15 9.00
N ASP A 201 10.82 -48.57 9.77
CA ASP A 201 10.41 -49.08 11.07
C ASP A 201 8.87 -49.15 11.19
N VAL A 202 8.34 -50.37 11.09
CA VAL A 202 6.90 -50.67 11.23
C VAL A 202 6.47 -50.64 12.71
N SER A 203 7.43 -50.60 13.65
CA SER A 203 7.19 -50.65 15.09
C SER A 203 6.59 -49.35 15.65
N ALA A 204 6.69 -48.25 14.91
CA ALA A 204 6.20 -46.93 15.32
C ALA A 204 4.66 -46.77 15.21
N GLY A 205 3.93 -47.82 14.82
CA GLY A 205 2.47 -47.80 14.73
C GLY A 205 1.92 -47.06 13.50
N TYR A 206 2.77 -46.77 12.51
CA TYR A 206 2.40 -46.14 11.26
C TYR A 206 2.74 -47.08 10.11
N GLU A 207 1.72 -47.74 9.57
CA GLU A 207 1.91 -48.68 8.47
C GLU A 207 1.98 -47.94 7.13
N ASN A 208 1.24 -46.83 6.98
CA ASN A 208 1.13 -46.09 5.72
C ASN A 208 1.08 -44.56 5.89
N LEU A 209 1.67 -43.82 4.94
CA LEU A 209 1.66 -42.34 4.85
C LEU A 209 0.27 -41.69 4.92
N PRO A 210 -0.79 -42.24 4.27
CA PRO A 210 -2.14 -41.71 4.36
C PRO A 210 -2.70 -41.68 5.78
N GLU A 211 -2.37 -42.66 6.62
CA GLU A 211 -2.85 -42.71 8.00
C GLU A 211 -2.23 -41.59 8.85
N ILE A 212 -0.94 -41.31 8.65
CA ILE A 212 -0.25 -40.19 9.30
C ILE A 212 -0.90 -38.87 8.91
N MET A 213 -1.17 -38.68 7.62
CA MET A 213 -1.82 -37.49 7.08
C MET A 213 -3.25 -37.35 7.64
N GLN A 214 -4.02 -38.46 7.70
CA GLN A 214 -5.36 -38.47 8.27
C GLN A 214 -5.36 -38.13 9.75
N GLN A 215 -4.42 -38.67 10.54
CA GLN A 215 -4.29 -38.32 11.96
C GLN A 215 -3.93 -36.84 12.16
N LEU A 216 -3.00 -36.30 11.37
CA LEU A 216 -2.67 -34.88 11.40
C LEU A 216 -3.88 -34.02 11.05
N THR A 217 -4.69 -34.44 10.09
CA THR A 217 -5.94 -33.75 9.74
C THR A 217 -6.95 -33.80 10.88
N MET A 218 -7.15 -34.96 11.50
CA MET A 218 -8.09 -35.12 12.62
C MET A 218 -7.65 -34.34 13.87
N ALA A 219 -6.34 -34.21 14.09
CA ALA A 219 -5.79 -33.44 15.20
C ALA A 219 -5.87 -31.91 15.00
N GLY A 220 -6.13 -31.44 13.78
CA GLY A 220 -6.29 -30.02 13.46
C GLY A 220 -4.99 -29.21 13.50
N ALA A 221 -5.10 -27.87 13.45
CA ALA A 221 -3.95 -26.96 13.40
C ALA A 221 -2.98 -27.03 14.59
N GLY A 222 -3.38 -27.68 15.70
CA GLY A 222 -2.54 -27.92 16.88
C GLY A 222 -1.76 -29.24 16.86
N ALA A 223 -1.86 -30.01 15.78
CA ALA A 223 -1.21 -31.31 15.67
C ALA A 223 0.33 -31.20 15.79
N ARG A 224 0.93 -32.09 16.60
CA ARG A 224 2.39 -32.21 16.67
C ARG A 224 2.93 -32.81 15.37
N SER A 225 4.11 -32.33 14.97
CA SER A 225 4.87 -32.89 13.84
C SER A 225 5.07 -34.40 14.00
N VAL A 226 4.71 -35.18 12.98
CA VAL A 226 4.95 -36.63 12.99
C VAL A 226 6.30 -36.90 12.36
N ARG A 227 7.15 -37.61 13.10
CA ARG A 227 8.48 -38.04 12.66
C ARG A 227 8.42 -39.50 12.27
N VAL A 228 8.90 -39.81 11.07
CA VAL A 228 8.87 -41.18 10.52
C VAL A 228 10.21 -41.49 9.88
N GLU A 229 10.78 -42.64 10.20
CA GLU A 229 12.00 -43.11 9.54
C GLU A 229 11.64 -43.98 8.36
N VAL A 230 12.21 -43.62 7.21
CA VAL A 230 11.90 -44.27 5.96
C VAL A 230 13.14 -44.51 5.13
N VAL A 231 13.03 -45.42 4.19
CA VAL A 231 14.04 -45.63 3.15
C VAL A 231 13.56 -44.96 1.87
N LEU A 232 14.37 -44.05 1.35
CA LEU A 232 14.17 -43.51 0.01
C LEU A 232 14.68 -44.51 -1.03
N SER A 233 13.79 -44.97 -1.90
CA SER A 233 14.11 -45.74 -3.10
C SER A 233 14.12 -44.81 -4.33
N ARG A 234 15.31 -44.34 -4.71
CA ARG A 234 15.49 -43.57 -5.94
C ARG A 234 15.62 -44.50 -7.13
N LEU A 235 15.04 -44.12 -8.27
CA LEU A 235 15.18 -44.87 -9.52
C LEU A 235 16.66 -45.03 -9.88
N GLY A 236 17.19 -46.25 -9.82
CA GLY A 236 18.57 -46.58 -10.17
C GLY A 236 19.65 -46.25 -9.13
N ALA A 237 19.30 -45.90 -7.88
CA ALA A 237 20.28 -45.70 -6.81
C ALA A 237 20.04 -46.62 -5.60
N ALA A 238 21.08 -46.77 -4.76
CA ALA A 238 20.98 -47.57 -3.54
C ALA A 238 19.97 -46.95 -2.55
N PRO A 239 19.19 -47.78 -1.83
CA PRO A 239 18.27 -47.30 -0.81
C PRO A 239 18.99 -46.51 0.27
N MET A 240 18.47 -45.33 0.61
CA MET A 240 19.06 -44.43 1.61
C MET A 240 18.07 -44.20 2.76
N PRO A 241 18.44 -44.48 4.03
CA PRO A 241 17.60 -44.15 5.16
C PRO A 241 17.54 -42.63 5.35
N VAL A 242 16.34 -42.11 5.56
CA VAL A 242 16.05 -40.69 5.74
C VAL A 242 14.93 -40.56 6.78
N GLN A 243 15.04 -39.56 7.62
CA GLN A 243 13.99 -39.19 8.57
C GLN A 243 13.09 -38.14 7.92
N LEU A 244 11.78 -38.41 7.94
CA LEU A 244 10.75 -37.50 7.49
C LEU A 244 10.12 -36.80 8.68
N LEU A 245 9.91 -35.49 8.53
CA LEU A 245 9.08 -34.71 9.43
C LEU A 245 7.89 -34.19 8.63
N ILE A 246 6.68 -34.60 9.00
CA ILE A 246 5.44 -34.27 8.31
C ILE A 246 4.63 -33.32 9.19
N ASN A 247 4.32 -32.15 8.64
CA ASN A 247 3.48 -31.13 9.28
C ASN A 247 2.27 -30.82 8.41
N GLY A 248 1.10 -30.62 9.04
CA GLY A 248 -0.06 -30.07 8.36
C GLY A 248 0.11 -28.57 8.08
N LEU A 249 -0.23 -28.13 6.87
CA LEU A 249 -0.25 -26.73 6.47
C LEU A 249 -1.69 -26.22 6.48
N TRP A 250 -1.99 -25.27 7.35
CA TRP A 250 -3.37 -24.80 7.60
C TRP A 250 -3.52 -23.32 7.21
N ALA A 251 -4.58 -22.97 6.48
CA ALA A 251 -4.94 -21.58 6.19
C ALA A 251 -5.65 -20.93 7.38
N SER A 252 -6.43 -21.72 8.10
CA SER A 252 -7.16 -21.39 9.32
C SER A 252 -7.29 -22.67 10.16
N PRO A 253 -7.72 -22.60 11.44
CA PRO A 253 -7.82 -23.77 12.31
C PRO A 253 -8.64 -24.93 11.74
N GLU A 254 -9.58 -24.64 10.85
CA GLU A 254 -10.51 -25.60 10.24
C GLU A 254 -10.21 -25.88 8.76
N ARG A 255 -9.24 -25.17 8.14
CA ARG A 255 -8.97 -25.27 6.70
C ARG A 255 -7.54 -25.74 6.44
N LEU A 256 -7.40 -27.02 6.15
CA LEU A 256 -6.16 -27.63 5.67
C LEU A 256 -5.88 -27.19 4.22
N ILE A 257 -4.66 -26.76 3.94
CA ILE A 257 -4.13 -26.48 2.59
C ILE A 257 -3.42 -27.73 2.03
N GLY A 258 -2.70 -28.46 2.89
CA GLY A 258 -1.90 -29.61 2.49
C GLY A 258 -0.89 -29.97 3.57
N TYR A 259 0.25 -30.53 3.19
CA TYR A 259 1.28 -30.96 4.13
C TYR A 259 2.66 -30.49 3.69
N VAL A 260 3.54 -30.23 4.65
CA VAL A 260 4.95 -29.96 4.40
C VAL A 260 5.76 -31.12 4.95
N VAL A 261 6.65 -31.64 4.13
CA VAL A 261 7.54 -32.76 4.45
C VAL A 261 8.97 -32.29 4.39
N PHE A 262 9.70 -32.49 5.49
CA PHE A 262 11.13 -32.25 5.57
C PHE A 262 11.88 -33.59 5.51
N PHE A 263 12.95 -33.63 4.75
CA PHE A 263 13.85 -34.76 4.60
C PHE A 263 15.15 -34.45 5.33
N ALA A 264 15.40 -35.16 6.43
CA ALA A 264 16.64 -35.09 7.20
C ALA A 264 17.42 -36.40 7.04
N ASN A 265 18.71 -36.30 6.75
CA ASN A 265 19.56 -37.48 6.66
C ASN A 265 19.75 -38.06 8.08
N THR A 266 19.62 -39.39 8.24
CA THR A 266 19.81 -40.06 9.54
C THR A 266 21.28 -40.25 9.93
N ARG A 267 22.23 -39.82 9.09
CA ARG A 267 23.66 -39.99 9.30
C ARG A 267 24.43 -38.73 9.76
N ASP A 268 23.73 -37.63 10.01
CA ASP A 268 24.31 -36.41 10.59
C ASP A 268 23.97 -36.27 12.08
#